data_AF-A0AAP5YV98-F1
#
_entry.id   AF-A0AAP5YV98-F1
#
_cell.length_a   1.000
_cell.length_b   1.000
_cell.length_c   1.000
_cell.angle_alpha   90.00
_cell.angle_beta   90.00
_cell.angle_gamma   90.00
#
_symmetry.space_group_name_H-M   'P 1'
#
loop_
_entity.id
_entity.type
_entity.pdbx_description
1 polymer ?
#
loop_
_entity_poly.entity_id
_entity_poly.type
_entity_poly.pdbx_seq_one_letter_code
_entity_poly.pdbx_strand_id
1 'polypeptide(L)' 'MKRASNSYRLQMIKEVVTRREREACTDPMARYIHQLMDERLTSKLDVEFNHRFSGNHFDEQAGGWVSDRWSMK' A
#
# COMPACT_ATOMS: atom_id res chain seq x y z
N MET A 1 18.58 0.91 -29.19
CA MET A 1 17.18 0.76 -29.65
C MET A 1 16.29 -0.07 -28.69
N LYS A 2 16.37 0.15 -27.36
CA LYS A 2 15.59 -0.66 -26.39
C LYS A 2 14.07 -0.37 -26.40
N ARG A 3 13.66 0.81 -26.88
CA ARG A 3 12.26 1.27 -26.95
C ARG A 3 11.44 0.67 -28.10
N ALA A 4 12.05 -0.14 -28.96
CA ALA A 4 11.37 -0.77 -30.11
C ALA A 4 11.31 -2.30 -30.01
N SER A 5 11.81 -2.90 -28.93
CA SER A 5 11.76 -4.35 -28.76
C SER A 5 10.32 -4.81 -28.52
N ASN A 6 10.01 -6.03 -28.96
CA ASN A 6 8.69 -6.62 -28.74
C ASN A 6 8.36 -6.70 -27.23
N SER A 7 9.34 -7.09 -26.41
CA SER A 7 9.20 -7.14 -24.95
C SER A 7 8.84 -5.77 -24.34
N TYR A 8 9.49 -4.69 -24.78
CA TYR A 8 9.17 -3.34 -24.29
C TYR A 8 7.75 -2.91 -24.69
N ARG A 9 7.32 -3.22 -25.92
CA ARG A 9 5.95 -2.94 -26.39
C ARG A 9 4.91 -3.70 -25.57
N LEU A 10 5.14 -4.98 -25.30
CA LEU A 10 4.25 -5.80 -24.46
C LEU A 10 4.20 -5.27 -23.03
N GLN A 11 5.32 -4.81 -22.48
CA GLN A 11 5.36 -4.20 -21.16
C GLN A 11 4.52 -2.92 -21.09
N MET A 12 4.64 -2.04 -22.10
CA MET A 12 3.80 -0.84 -22.18
C MET A 12 2.31 -1.17 -22.30
N ILE A 13 1.97 -2.14 -23.16
CA ILE A 13 0.57 -2.58 -23.32
C ILE A 13 0.03 -3.09 -21.99
N LYS A 14 0.80 -3.96 -21.30
CA LYS A 14 0.43 -4.50 -20.00
C LYS A 14 0.19 -3.38 -18.98
N GLU A 15 1.07 -2.39 -18.93
CA GLU A 15 0.96 -1.25 -18.01
C GLU A 15 -0.33 -0.45 -18.27
N VAL A 16 -0.62 -0.13 -19.53
CA VAL A 16 -1.83 0.63 -19.92
C VAL A 16 -3.11 -0.15 -19.63
N VAL A 17 -3.14 -1.46 -19.93
CA VAL A 17 -4.29 -2.33 -19.64
C VAL A 17 -4.53 -2.41 -18.14
N THR A 18 -3.48 -2.68 -17.36
CA THR A 18 -3.58 -2.77 -15.89
C THR A 18 -4.13 -1.47 -15.30
N ARG A 19 -3.69 -0.32 -15.82
CA ARG A 19 -4.18 0.99 -15.35
C ARG A 19 -5.67 1.18 -15.65
N ARG A 20 -6.10 0.85 -16.88
CA ARG A 20 -7.52 0.97 -17.29
C ARG A 20 -8.44 0.03 -16.52
N GLU A 21 -8.01 -1.19 -16.24
CA GLU A 21 -8.78 -2.15 -15.43
C GLU A 21 -8.99 -1.63 -14.00
N ARG A 22 -7.96 -1.01 -13.41
CA ARG A 22 -8.08 -0.35 -12.09
C ARG A 22 -9.02 0.86 -12.13
N GLU A 23 -8.91 1.70 -13.16
CA GLU A 23 -9.79 2.87 -13.35
C GLU A 23 -11.25 2.47 -13.58
N ALA A 24 -11.49 1.34 -14.27
CA ALA A 24 -12.82 0.78 -14.52
C ALA A 24 -13.42 0.07 -13.29
N CYS A 25 -12.65 -0.12 -12.22
CA CYS A 25 -13.14 -0.74 -10.99
C CYS A 25 -14.19 0.17 -10.32
N THR A 26 -15.43 -0.30 -10.29
CA THR A 26 -16.56 0.43 -9.69
C THR A 26 -16.70 0.20 -8.19
N ASP A 27 -15.94 -0.75 -7.63
CA ASP A 27 -15.98 -1.03 -6.20
C ASP A 27 -15.24 0.07 -5.41
N PRO A 28 -15.92 0.75 -4.47
CA PRO A 28 -15.34 1.87 -3.75
C PRO A 28 -14.17 1.46 -2.85
N MET A 29 -14.18 0.22 -2.31
CA MET A 29 -13.12 -0.28 -1.43
C MET A 29 -11.87 -0.64 -2.22
N ALA A 30 -12.01 -1.33 -3.35
CA ALA A 30 -10.91 -1.66 -4.25
C ALA A 30 -10.22 -0.40 -4.77
N ARG A 31 -11.00 0.63 -5.16
CA ARG A 31 -10.44 1.93 -5.57
C ARG A 31 -9.65 2.61 -4.45
N TYR A 32 -10.14 2.54 -3.21
CA TYR A 32 -9.43 3.08 -2.05
C TYR A 32 -8.12 2.33 -1.77
N ILE A 33 -8.12 1.00 -1.87
CA ILE A 33 -6.90 0.18 -1.74
C ILE A 33 -5.90 0.53 -2.83
N HIS A 34 -6.33 0.70 -4.08
CA HIS A 34 -5.47 1.12 -5.18
C HIS A 34 -4.82 2.49 -4.92
N GLN A 35 -5.62 3.46 -4.45
CA GLN A 35 -5.12 4.77 -4.06
C GLN A 35 -4.06 4.66 -2.95
N LEU A 36 -4.34 3.89 -1.90
CA LEU A 36 -3.37 3.65 -0.82
C LEU A 36 -2.07 3.03 -1.34
N MET A 37 -2.15 2.07 -2.27
CA MET A 37 -0.95 1.44 -2.83
C MET A 37 -0.10 2.40 -3.66
N ASP A 38 -0.73 3.28 -4.44
CA ASP A 38 -0.03 4.26 -5.27
C ASP A 38 0.60 5.37 -4.40
N GLU A 39 -0.09 5.80 -3.33
CA GLU A 39 0.41 6.80 -2.36
C GLU A 39 1.58 6.27 -1.51
N ARG A 40 1.54 4.99 -1.12
CA ARG A 40 2.51 4.36 -0.20
C ARG A 40 3.94 4.27 -0.74
N LEU A 41 4.15 4.43 -2.05
CA LEU A 41 5.49 4.50 -2.64
C LEU A 41 6.25 5.79 -2.24
N THR A 42 5.56 6.79 -1.70
CA THR A 42 6.16 8.07 -1.28
C THR A 42 6.33 8.23 0.24
N SER A 43 5.53 7.51 1.05
CA SER A 43 5.59 7.57 2.52
C SER A 43 6.60 6.56 3.06
N LYS A 44 7.87 6.98 3.07
CA LYS A 44 9.02 6.27 3.65
C LYS A 44 8.72 5.69 5.04
N LEU A 45 8.88 4.38 5.16
CA LEU A 45 9.81 3.65 6.06
C LEU A 45 9.86 3.95 7.58
N ASP A 46 9.17 4.94 8.14
CA ASP A 46 9.28 5.25 9.58
C ASP A 46 8.36 4.40 10.47
N VAL A 47 7.36 3.74 9.90
CA VAL A 47 6.38 2.95 10.67
C VAL A 47 6.98 1.61 11.15
N GLU A 48 7.92 1.04 10.39
CA GLU A 48 8.46 -0.28 10.68
C GLU A 48 9.54 -0.27 11.77
N PHE A 49 10.25 0.84 11.99
CA PHE A 49 11.38 0.84 12.93
C PHE A 49 10.95 0.81 14.40
N ASN A 50 9.73 1.22 14.72
CA ASN A 50 9.28 1.34 16.11
C ASN A 50 8.16 0.36 16.51
N HIS A 51 7.68 -0.52 15.62
CA HIS A 51 6.46 -1.34 15.86
C HIS A 51 5.27 -0.52 16.40
N ARG A 52 5.25 0.78 16.09
CA ARG A 52 4.24 1.72 16.57
C ARG A 52 3.40 2.17 15.39
N PHE A 53 2.12 1.88 15.46
CA PHE A 53 1.15 2.27 14.45
C PHE A 53 0.02 3.05 15.10
N SER A 54 -0.05 4.36 14.82
CA SER A 54 -1.17 5.22 15.20
C SER A 54 -1.55 5.16 16.69
N GLY A 55 -0.56 5.21 17.59
CA GLY A 55 -0.79 5.12 19.04
C GLY A 55 -1.14 3.71 19.53
N ASN A 56 -0.78 2.68 18.77
CA ASN A 56 -0.78 1.29 19.19
C ASN A 56 0.63 0.72 19.05
N HIS A 57 0.99 -0.22 19.92
CA HIS A 57 2.26 -0.95 19.86
C HIS A 57 2.00 -2.45 19.98
N PHE A 58 2.90 -3.26 19.43
CA PHE A 58 2.87 -4.70 19.68
C PHE A 58 3.45 -4.98 21.07
N ASP A 59 2.63 -5.58 21.95
CA ASP A 59 3.03 -6.01 23.28
C ASP A 59 3.10 -7.55 23.26
N GLU A 60 4.33 -8.08 23.35
CA GLU A 60 4.59 -9.51 23.37
C GLU A 60 4.01 -10.19 24.62
N GLN A 61 3.92 -9.48 25.75
CA GLN A 61 3.32 -9.98 26.98
C GLN A 61 1.80 -10.09 26.88
N ALA A 62 1.16 -9.16 26.17
CA ALA A 62 -0.27 -9.23 25.84
C ALA A 62 -0.57 -10.17 24.66
N GLY A 63 0.46 -10.60 23.92
CA GLY A 63 0.35 -11.46 22.74
C GLY A 63 -0.29 -10.76 21.54
N GLY A 64 -0.21 -9.44 21.45
CA GLY A 64 -0.92 -8.70 20.41
C GLY A 64 -0.69 -7.19 20.38
N TRP A 65 -1.47 -6.50 19.54
CA TRP A 65 -1.43 -5.04 19.45
C TRP A 65 -2.26 -4.41 20.57
N VAL A 66 -1.64 -3.51 21.33
CA VAL A 66 -2.26 -2.78 22.45
C VAL A 66 -2.30 -1.29 22.12
N SER A 67 -3.40 -0.63 22.52
CA SER A 67 -3.55 0.81 22.36
C SER A 67 -2.91 1.58 23.51
N ASP A 68 -2.10 2.59 23.19
CA ASP A 68 -1.49 3.52 24.16
C ASP A 68 -2.57 4.31 24.92
N ARG A 69 -3.83 4.33 24.44
CA ARG A 69 -4.95 5.03 25.07
C ARG A 69 -5.69 4.19 26.12
N TRP A 70 -5.48 2.88 26.18
CA TRP A 70 -6.14 2.02 27.17
C TRP A 70 -5.68 2.29 28.61
N SER A 71 -4.51 2.89 28.79
CA SER A 71 -3.95 3.25 30.11
C SER A 71 -4.34 4.65 30.59
N MET A 72 -5.07 5.44 29.79
CA MET A 72 -5.60 6.75 30.24
C MET A 72 -6.83 6.51 31.12
N LYS A 73 -6.61 6.59 32.45
CA LYS A 73 -7.66 6.71 33.46
C LYS A 73 -8.16 8.15 33.60
#